data_AF-A0A9D1U7Z8-F1
#
_entry.id   AF-A0A9D1U7Z8-F1
#
_cell.length_a   1.000
_cell.length_b   1.000
_cell.length_c   1.000
_cell.angle_alpha   90.00
_cell.angle_beta   90.00
_cell.angle_gamma   90.00
#
_symmetry.space_group_name_H-M   'P 1'
#
loop_
_entity.id
_entity.type
_entity.pdbx_description
1 polymer ?
#
loop_
_entity_poly.entity_id
_entity_poly.type
_entity_poly.pdbx_seq_one_letter_code
_entity_poly.pdbx_strand_id
1 'polypeptide(L)' 'MKYLIMEDFAGQPVSFIFPRRVDHGDMREQLPYGRVMGAGYVELRDGAFHCYGGYAELGISARPEDEAILTQAFEKAD' A
#
# COMPACT_ATOMS: atom_id res chain seq x y z
N MET A 1 6.16 -6.08 6.22
CA MET A 1 6.33 -4.63 5.95
C MET A 1 5.00 -3.93 6.13
N LYS A 2 4.93 -2.61 5.98
CA LYS A 2 3.68 -1.86 5.81
C LYS A 2 3.54 -1.45 4.35
N TYR A 3 2.33 -1.14 3.92
CA TYR A 3 2.08 -0.63 2.58
C TYR A 3 1.06 0.52 2.58
N LEU A 4 1.16 1.35 1.54
CA LEU A 4 0.16 2.32 1.12
C LEU A 4 -0.07 2.16 -0.39
N ILE A 5 -1.32 2.26 -0.81
CA ILE A 5 -1.73 2.41 -2.19
C ILE A 5 -2.35 3.80 -2.29
N MET A 6 -1.74 4.66 -3.10
CA MET A 6 -2.16 6.04 -3.32
C MET A 6 -2.76 6.19 -4.72
N GLU A 7 -3.66 7.14 -4.88
CA GLU A 7 -4.15 7.58 -6.19
C GLU A 7 -3.20 8.64 -6.76
N ASP A 8 -2.68 8.43 -7.97
CA ASP A 8 -1.91 9.44 -8.70
C ASP A 8 -2.79 10.49 -9.40
N PHE A 9 -2.15 11.44 -10.08
CA PHE A 9 -2.85 12.52 -10.79
C PHE A 9 -3.70 12.05 -11.98
N ALA A 10 -3.52 10.82 -12.44
CA ALA A 10 -4.29 10.17 -13.49
C ALA A 10 -5.35 9.18 -12.94
N GLY A 11 -5.54 9.13 -11.61
CA GLY A 11 -6.47 8.21 -10.97
C GLY A 11 -5.95 6.77 -10.86
N GLN A 12 -4.66 6.53 -11.12
CA GLN A 12 -4.06 5.20 -11.11
C GLN A 12 -3.47 4.85 -9.73
N PRO A 13 -3.47 3.56 -9.35
CA PRO A 13 -2.85 3.11 -8.11
C PRO A 13 -1.32 3.16 -8.17
N VAL A 14 -0.72 3.80 -7.17
CA VAL A 14 0.72 3.81 -6.92
C VAL A 14 0.99 3.17 -5.57
N SER A 15 1.87 2.16 -5.59
CA SER A 15 2.14 1.30 -4.44
C SER A 15 3.44 1.68 -3.74
N PHE A 16 3.41 1.73 -2.40
CA PHE A 16 4.57 1.95 -1.55
C PHE A 16 4.65 0.83 -0.51
N ILE A 17 5.80 0.17 -0.39
CA ILE A 17 6.09 -0.77 0.70
C ILE A 17 7.23 -0.18 1.54
N PHE A 18 7.05 -0.16 2.86
CA PHE A 18 7.99 0.49 3.77
C PHE A 18 8.15 -0.26 5.10
N PRO A 19 9.24 0.02 5.86
CA PRO A 19 9.50 -0.66 7.13
C PRO A 19 8.40 -0.49 8.17
N ARG A 20 8.19 -1.52 9.00
CA ARG A 20 7.15 -1.51 10.05
C ARG A 20 7.30 -0.36 11.06
N ARG A 21 8.52 0.16 11.25
CA ARG A 21 8.85 1.23 12.21
C ARG A 21 8.32 2.61 11.82
N VAL A 22 7.94 2.81 10.56
CA VAL A 22 7.37 4.08 10.08
C VAL A 22 5.86 4.01 10.22
N ASP A 23 5.21 5.06 10.70
CA ASP A 23 3.77 5.10 10.77
C ASP A 23 3.12 5.25 9.38
N HIS A 24 1.88 4.78 9.22
CA HIS A 24 1.14 4.97 7.96
C HIS A 24 0.86 6.45 7.70
N GLY A 25 0.51 7.21 8.74
CA GLY A 25 0.29 8.66 8.67
C GLY A 25 1.57 9.39 8.27
N ASP A 26 2.67 9.11 8.97
CA ASP A 26 3.98 9.69 8.65
C ASP A 26 4.37 9.44 7.19
N MET A 27 4.24 8.19 6.72
CA MET A 27 4.56 7.86 5.33
C MET A 27 3.64 8.60 4.35
N ARG A 28 2.34 8.65 4.63
CA ARG A 28 1.36 9.38 3.81
C ARG A 28 1.69 10.87 3.70
N GLU A 29 2.18 11.50 4.77
CA GLU A 29 2.54 12.92 4.78
C GLU A 29 3.78 13.23 3.94
N GLN A 30 4.70 12.27 3.78
CA GLN A 30 5.88 12.44 2.92
C GLN A 30 5.58 12.30 1.43
N LEU A 31 4.41 11.78 1.06
CA LEU A 31 4.07 11.42 -0.30
C LEU A 31 3.26 12.52 -1.00
N PRO A 32 3.58 12.89 -2.25
CA PRO A 32 2.91 13.97 -2.99
C PRO A 32 1.57 13.53 -3.62
N TYR A 33 0.79 12.69 -2.92
CA TYR A 33 -0.46 12.12 -3.43
C TYR A 33 -1.64 12.48 -2.55
N GLY A 34 -2.81 12.67 -3.18
CA GLY A 34 -3.99 13.21 -2.50
C GLY A 34 -4.75 12.16 -1.68
N ARG A 35 -5.04 11.01 -2.28
CA ARG A 35 -5.97 10.02 -1.71
C ARG A 35 -5.29 8.68 -1.44
N VAL A 36 -5.51 8.16 -0.24
CA VAL A 36 -5.17 6.78 0.12
C VAL A 36 -6.31 5.86 -0.34
N MET A 37 -5.98 4.85 -1.15
CA MET A 37 -6.92 3.84 -1.64
C MET A 37 -6.82 2.53 -0.85
N GLY A 38 -5.62 2.18 -0.40
CA GLY A 38 -5.36 0.97 0.39
C GLY A 38 -4.23 1.19 1.38
N ALA A 39 -4.29 0.54 2.53
CA ALA A 39 -3.28 0.66 3.57
C ALA A 39 -3.32 -0.57 4.48
N GLY A 40 -2.15 -1.01 4.94
CA GLY A 40 -2.08 -2.08 5.91
C GLY A 40 -0.68 -2.65 6.07
N TYR A 41 -0.63 -3.90 6.45
CA TYR A 41 0.58 -4.71 6.55
C TYR A 41 0.65 -5.65 5.36
N VAL A 42 1.87 -5.90 4.91
CA VAL A 42 2.13 -6.83 3.80
C VAL A 42 3.23 -7.80 4.16
N GLU A 43 3.04 -9.05 3.77
CA GLU A 43 4.05 -10.10 3.78
C GLU A 43 4.23 -10.66 2.37
N LEU A 44 5.45 -11.07 2.02
CA LEU A 44 5.73 -11.81 0.80
C LEU A 44 5.94 -13.27 1.19
N ARG A 45 5.06 -14.16 0.75
CA ARG A 45 5.14 -15.61 1.01
C ARG A 45 4.97 -16.34 -0.31
N ASP A 46 5.85 -17.30 -0.59
CA ASP A 46 5.80 -18.11 -1.82
C ASP A 46 5.69 -17.29 -3.12
N GLY A 47 6.31 -16.09 -3.14
CA GLY A 47 6.27 -15.17 -4.28
C GLY A 47 4.99 -14.31 -4.39
N ALA A 48 4.02 -14.48 -3.48
CA ALA A 48 2.78 -13.71 -3.46
C ALA A 48 2.73 -12.72 -2.30
N PHE A 49 2.17 -11.54 -2.56
CA PHE A 49 1.85 -10.58 -1.50
C PHE A 49 0.60 -10.99 -0.73
N HIS A 50 0.67 -10.85 0.59
CA HIS A 50 -0.45 -11.06 1.51
C HIS A 50 -0.70 -9.80 2.31
N CYS A 51 -1.88 -9.20 2.14
CA CYS A 51 -2.26 -7.93 2.75
C CYS A 51 -3.22 -8.15 3.91
N TYR A 52 -2.98 -7.46 5.04
CA TYR A 52 -3.83 -7.58 6.22
C TYR A 52 -3.79 -6.32 7.11
N GLY A 53 -4.72 -6.26 8.05
CA GLY A 53 -4.84 -5.12 8.97
C GLY A 53 -5.44 -3.90 8.27
N GLY A 54 -4.91 -2.72 8.57
CA GLY A 54 -5.45 -1.46 8.06
C GLY A 54 -4.73 -0.25 8.63
N TYR A 55 -5.26 0.93 8.30
CA TYR A 55 -4.88 2.20 8.91
C TYR A 55 -6.12 2.83 9.55
N ALA A 56 -6.20 2.69 10.88
CA ALA A 56 -7.40 3.01 11.66
C ALA A 56 -7.79 4.49 11.60
N GLU A 57 -6.82 5.42 11.60
CA GLU A 57 -7.08 6.86 11.60
C GLU A 57 -7.80 7.31 10.32
N LEU A 58 -7.59 6.62 9.19
CA LEU A 58 -8.31 6.88 7.94
C LEU A 58 -9.48 5.91 7.70
N GLY A 59 -9.76 5.00 8.63
CA GLY A 59 -10.83 4.00 8.48
C GLY A 59 -10.59 3.02 7.31
N ILE A 60 -9.32 2.82 6.92
CA ILE A 60 -8.95 1.94 5.80
C ILE A 60 -8.60 0.56 6.33
N SER A 61 -9.12 -0.49 5.70
CA SER A 61 -8.75 -1.87 5.95
C SER A 61 -8.12 -2.47 4.71
N ALA A 62 -7.18 -3.39 4.89
CA ALA A 62 -6.58 -4.16 3.80
C ALA A 62 -7.66 -4.96 3.06
N ARG A 63 -7.58 -4.94 1.72
CA ARG A 63 -8.55 -5.62 0.84
C ARG A 63 -7.83 -6.66 -0.02
N PRO A 64 -8.50 -7.74 -0.43
CA PRO A 64 -7.90 -8.72 -1.35
C PRO A 64 -7.37 -8.09 -2.66
N GLU A 65 -8.02 -7.05 -3.17
CA GLU A 65 -7.58 -6.32 -4.37
C GLU A 65 -6.23 -5.61 -4.19
N ASP A 66 -5.82 -5.27 -2.95
CA ASP A 66 -4.54 -4.63 -2.68
C ASP A 66 -3.37 -5.57 -3.00
N GLU A 67 -3.54 -6.89 -2.80
CA GLU A 67 -2.53 -7.90 -3.17
C GLU A 67 -2.27 -7.90 -4.68
N ALA A 68 -3.34 -7.83 -5.48
CA ALA A 68 -3.23 -7.78 -6.94
C ALA A 68 -2.55 -6.50 -7.44
N ILE A 69 -2.86 -5.36 -6.81
CA ILE A 69 -2.22 -4.07 -7.12
C ILE A 69 -0.73 -4.10 -6.80
N LEU A 70 -0.34 -4.64 -5.64
CA LEU A 70 1.06 -4.78 -5.25
C LEU A 70 1.81 -5.74 -6.19
N THR A 71 1.24 -6.91 -6.48
CA THR A 71 1.86 -7.87 -7.40
C THR A 71 2.11 -7.23 -8.76
N GLN A 72 1.11 -6.58 -9.34
CA GLN A 72 1.27 -5.91 -10.64
C GLN A 72 2.31 -4.78 -10.61
N ALA A 73 2.39 -4.01 -9.53
CA ALA A 73 3.35 -2.90 -9.42
C ALA A 73 4.81 -3.39 -9.34
N PHE A 74 5.05 -4.51 -8.65
CA PHE A 74 6.40 -5.04 -8.45
C PHE A 74 6.82 -6.08 -9.50
N GLU A 75 5.88 -6.65 -10.27
CA GLU A 75 6.18 -7.44 -11.48
C GLU A 75 6.60 -6.57 -12.68
N LYS A 76 6.07 -5.33 -12.78
CA LYS A 76 6.40 -4.39 -13.86
C LYS A 76 7.71 -3.63 -13.66
N ALA A 77 8.40 -3.86 -12.54
CA ALA A 77 9.66 -3.22 -12.22
C ALA A 77 10.83 -3.99 -12.85
N ASP A 78 10.95 -3.91 -14.17
CA ASP A 78 12.19 -4.22 -14.93
C ASP A 78 13.00 -2.93 -15.18
#